data_AF-A0A967XVP3-F1
#
_entry.id   AF-A0A967XVP3-F1
#
_cell.length_a   1.000
_cell.length_b   1.000
_cell.length_c   1.000
_cell.angle_alpha   90.00
_cell.angle_beta   90.00
_cell.angle_gamma   90.00
#
_symmetry.space_group_name_H-M   'P 1'
#
loop_
_entity.id
_entity.type
_entity.pdbx_description
1 polymer ?
#
loop_
_entity_poly.entity_id
_entity_poly.type
_entity_poly.pdbx_seq_one_letter_code
_entity_poly.pdbx_strand_id
1 'polypeptide(L)'
;MVTTQSKLCDVCHAAFEPDPRVGDRQRVCKQLRCQRERKRRTQQRWLAANPDYFKGQYWRLKEWLQTHPDYLKNYRARRNAAPYEPCDDIQDELTTNQNKVLATVRDIVDIQDEITSRITTAKRHLHRMLAVIYKTSEATVITWVNGP
;
A
#
# COMPACT_ATOMS: atom_id res chain seq x y z
N MET A 1 -6.82 8.62 28.87
CA MET A 1 -5.49 8.34 28.28
C MET A 1 -5.48 6.87 27.92
N VAL A 2 -5.60 6.50 26.63
CA VAL A 2 -5.55 5.09 26.22
C VAL A 2 -4.08 4.67 26.24
N THR A 3 -3.69 3.85 27.20
CA THR A 3 -2.36 3.25 27.26
C THR A 3 -2.24 2.23 26.14
N THR A 4 -1.59 2.59 25.05
CA THR A 4 -1.33 1.70 23.94
C THR A 4 -0.20 0.75 24.33
N GLN A 5 -0.55 -0.45 24.79
CA GLN A 5 0.43 -1.49 25.11
C GLN A 5 1.18 -1.88 23.83
N SER A 6 2.50 -1.69 23.83
CA SER A 6 3.36 -2.16 22.76
C SER A 6 3.59 -3.68 22.90
N LYS A 7 3.42 -4.42 21.81
CA LYS A 7 3.70 -5.86 21.73
C LYS A 7 4.84 -6.13 20.77
N LEU A 8 5.55 -7.24 20.97
CA LEU A 8 6.55 -7.73 20.04
C LEU A 8 5.89 -8.65 19.01
N CYS A 9 6.28 -8.52 17.74
CA CYS A 9 5.79 -9.34 16.66
C CYS A 9 6.39 -10.75 16.70
N ASP A 10 5.56 -11.80 16.65
CA ASP A 10 6.00 -13.22 16.61
C ASP A 10 6.82 -13.63 15.35
N VAL A 11 7.02 -12.71 14.40
CA VAL A 11 7.73 -12.97 13.14
C VAL A 11 8.98 -12.12 13.01
N CYS A 12 8.86 -10.79 13.12
CA CYS A 12 10.00 -9.88 12.96
C CYS A 12 10.55 -9.35 14.29
N HIS A 13 9.92 -9.70 15.43
CA HIS A 13 10.28 -9.26 16.77
C HIS A 13 10.32 -7.74 16.98
N ALA A 14 9.86 -6.94 16.01
CA ALA A 14 9.71 -5.51 16.18
C ALA A 14 8.54 -5.20 17.12
N ALA A 15 8.71 -4.17 17.95
CA ALA A 15 7.62 -3.59 18.72
C ALA A 15 6.56 -2.99 17.78
N PHE A 16 5.29 -3.24 18.07
CA PHE A 16 4.16 -2.69 17.34
C PHE A 16 2.99 -2.43 18.28
N GLU A 17 2.12 -1.51 17.88
CA GLU A 17 0.87 -1.25 18.56
C GLU A 17 -0.24 -2.15 17.99
N PRO A 18 -0.87 -3.01 18.81
CA PRO A 18 -2.01 -3.82 18.38
C PRO A 18 -3.19 -2.97 17.95
N ASP A 19 -3.90 -3.41 16.91
CA ASP A 19 -5.13 -2.78 16.48
C ASP A 19 -6.20 -2.89 17.59
N PRO A 20 -6.83 -1.80 18.05
CA PRO A 20 -7.78 -1.83 19.15
C PRO A 20 -8.94 -2.81 18.96
N ARG A 21 -9.35 -3.08 17.71
CA ARG A 21 -10.45 -4.01 17.40
C ARG A 21 -10.05 -5.47 17.61
N VAL A 22 -8.78 -5.78 17.38
CA VAL A 22 -8.23 -7.13 17.54
C VAL A 22 -7.70 -7.31 18.96
N GLY A 23 -7.12 -6.25 19.52
CA GLY A 23 -6.51 -6.17 20.83
C GLY A 23 -5.42 -7.21 20.99
N ASP A 24 -5.47 -7.90 22.13
CA ASP A 24 -4.44 -8.87 22.51
C ASP A 24 -4.28 -10.06 21.58
N ARG A 25 -5.28 -10.32 20.73
CA ARG A 25 -5.27 -11.41 19.75
C ARG A 25 -4.31 -11.13 18.59
N GLN A 26 -3.90 -9.88 18.38
CA GLN A 26 -2.94 -9.55 17.33
C GLN A 26 -1.53 -9.96 17.77
N ARG A 27 -1.01 -11.01 17.13
CA ARG A 27 0.32 -11.58 17.42
C ARG A 27 1.44 -11.11 16.51
N VAL A 28 1.09 -10.47 15.39
CA VAL A 28 2.06 -9.99 14.40
C VAL A 28 1.74 -8.56 14.01
N CYS A 29 2.77 -7.79 13.66
CA CYS A 29 2.60 -6.41 13.20
C CYS A 29 1.87 -6.34 11.84
N LYS A 30 1.46 -5.13 11.42
CA LYS A 30 0.72 -4.90 10.17
C LYS A 30 1.55 -5.09 8.90
N GLN A 31 2.85 -5.40 9.00
CA GLN A 31 3.71 -5.65 7.84
C GLN A 31 3.24 -6.89 7.05
N LEU A 32 3.12 -6.75 5.72
CA LEU A 32 2.65 -7.80 4.82
C LEU A 32 3.42 -9.12 4.97
N ARG A 33 4.75 -9.06 5.13
CA ARG A 33 5.60 -10.25 5.34
C ARG A 33 5.17 -11.05 6.58
N CYS A 34 4.88 -10.35 7.68
CA CYS A 34 4.52 -10.95 8.96
C CYS A 34 3.09 -11.51 8.92
N GLN A 35 2.18 -10.82 8.23
CA GLN A 35 0.81 -11.29 8.02
C GLN A 35 0.76 -12.55 7.14
N ARG A 36 1.55 -12.59 6.06
CA ARG A 36 1.68 -13.77 5.19
C ARG A 36 2.23 -14.97 5.97
N GLU A 37 3.28 -14.75 6.76
CA GLU A 37 3.87 -15.80 7.59
C GLU A 37 2.89 -16.31 8.65
N ARG A 38 2.16 -15.41 9.32
CA ARG A 38 1.07 -15.82 10.23
C ARG A 38 0.03 -16.68 9.52
N LYS A 39 -0.46 -16.26 8.34
CA LYS A 39 -1.46 -17.01 7.55
C LYS A 39 -0.93 -18.40 7.19
N ARG A 40 0.34 -18.49 6.75
CA ARG A 40 1.02 -19.75 6.44
C ARG A 40 1.07 -20.68 7.65
N ARG A 41 1.55 -20.20 8.80
CA ARG A 41 1.62 -21.00 10.05
C ARG A 41 0.24 -21.49 10.49
N THR A 42 -0.77 -20.62 10.47
CA THR A 42 -2.15 -21.00 10.82
C THR A 42 -2.70 -22.05 9.86
N GLN A 43 -2.50 -21.88 8.55
CA GLN A 43 -2.95 -22.84 7.55
C GLN A 43 -2.25 -24.19 7.73
N GLN A 44 -0.94 -24.21 7.96
CA GLN A 44 -0.19 -25.44 8.22
C GLN A 44 -0.69 -26.17 9.46
N ARG A 45 -0.90 -25.47 10.57
CA ARG A 45 -1.48 -26.05 11.79
C ARG A 45 -2.87 -26.62 11.54
N TRP A 46 -3.69 -25.89 10.79
CA TRP A 46 -5.04 -26.34 10.46
C TRP A 46 -5.02 -27.58 9.57
N LEU A 47 -4.15 -27.64 8.55
CA LEU A 47 -3.99 -28.82 7.69
C LEU A 47 -3.47 -30.03 8.48
N ALA A 48 -2.52 -29.83 9.39
CA ALA A 48 -2.01 -30.88 10.26
C ALA A 48 -3.10 -31.43 11.21
N ALA A 49 -3.97 -30.55 11.72
CA ALA A 49 -5.10 -30.94 12.54
C ALA A 49 -6.26 -31.55 11.75
N ASN A 50 -6.34 -31.29 10.43
CA ASN A 50 -7.43 -31.73 9.56
C ASN A 50 -6.88 -32.44 8.30
N PRO A 51 -6.12 -33.54 8.44
CA PRO A 51 -5.45 -34.21 7.32
C PRO A 51 -6.44 -34.78 6.29
N ASP A 52 -7.65 -35.11 6.73
CA ASP A 52 -8.67 -35.76 5.91
C ASP A 52 -9.70 -34.78 5.32
N TYR A 53 -9.61 -33.48 5.64
CA TYR A 53 -10.62 -32.50 5.23
C TYR A 53 -10.86 -32.45 3.72
N PHE A 54 -9.80 -32.65 2.93
CA PHE A 54 -9.86 -32.65 1.47
C PHE A 54 -10.02 -34.05 0.87
N LYS A 55 -9.98 -35.12 1.66
CA LYS A 55 -10.16 -36.47 1.15
C LYS A 55 -11.62 -36.67 0.71
N GLY A 56 -11.80 -37.32 -0.44
CA GLY A 56 -13.13 -37.66 -0.99
C GLY A 56 -13.88 -36.52 -1.71
N GLN A 57 -13.61 -35.26 -1.38
CA GLN A 57 -14.22 -34.09 -2.06
C GLN A 57 -13.87 -34.06 -3.55
N TYR A 58 -12.60 -34.33 -3.90
CA TYR A 58 -12.13 -34.31 -5.28
C TYR A 58 -12.85 -35.34 -6.16
N TRP A 59 -13.00 -36.57 -5.68
CA TRP A 59 -13.63 -37.65 -6.44
C TRP A 59 -15.12 -37.37 -6.67
N ARG A 60 -15.83 -36.92 -5.64
CA ARG A 60 -17.25 -36.52 -5.75
C ARG A 60 -17.42 -35.38 -6.76
N LEU A 61 -16.59 -34.34 -6.68
CA LEU A 61 -16.65 -33.23 -7.63
C LEU A 61 -16.31 -33.69 -9.05
N LYS A 62 -15.33 -34.58 -9.22
CA LYS A 62 -14.92 -35.11 -10.52
C LYS A 62 -16.04 -35.91 -11.18
N GLU A 63 -16.69 -36.81 -10.45
CA GLU A 63 -17.84 -37.59 -10.93
C GLU A 63 -19.03 -36.68 -11.30
N TRP A 64 -19.29 -35.69 -10.45
CA TRP A 64 -20.33 -34.70 -10.72
C TRP A 64 -20.03 -33.86 -11.97
N LEU A 65 -18.77 -33.46 -12.19
CA LEU A 65 -18.36 -32.76 -13.40
C LEU A 65 -18.42 -33.63 -14.66
N GLN A 66 -18.20 -34.93 -14.56
CA GLN A 66 -18.38 -35.87 -15.68
C GLN A 66 -19.84 -35.96 -16.13
N THR A 67 -20.78 -35.90 -15.18
CA THR A 67 -22.22 -35.86 -15.48
C THR A 67 -22.71 -34.47 -15.91
N HIS A 68 -21.90 -33.42 -15.71
CA HIS A 68 -22.23 -32.03 -16.04
C HIS A 68 -21.10 -31.31 -16.82
N PRO A 69 -20.78 -31.75 -18.06
CA PRO A 69 -19.63 -31.27 -18.81
C PRO A 69 -19.67 -29.76 -19.12
N ASP A 70 -20.86 -29.22 -19.37
CA ASP A 70 -21.05 -27.79 -19.67
C ASP A 70 -21.13 -26.91 -18.41
N TYR A 71 -21.15 -27.50 -17.20
CA TYR A 71 -21.31 -26.72 -15.97
C TYR A 71 -20.20 -25.68 -15.81
N LEU A 72 -18.93 -26.04 -15.99
CA LEU A 72 -17.83 -25.10 -15.81
C LEU A 72 -17.86 -23.99 -16.85
N LYS A 73 -18.27 -24.30 -18.09
CA LYS A 73 -18.46 -23.33 -19.17
C LYS A 73 -19.57 -22.35 -18.81
N ASN A 74 -20.71 -22.86 -18.38
CA ASN A 74 -21.87 -22.05 -17.97
C ASN A 74 -21.60 -21.24 -16.70
N TYR A 75 -20.89 -21.80 -15.72
CA TYR A 75 -20.47 -21.12 -14.50
C TYR A 75 -19.53 -19.95 -14.83
N ARG A 76 -18.52 -20.16 -15.68
CA ARG A 76 -17.61 -19.10 -16.12
C ARG A 76 -18.33 -18.04 -16.93
N ALA A 77 -19.22 -18.43 -17.84
CA ALA A 77 -20.05 -17.51 -18.61
C ALA A 77 -20.93 -16.66 -17.68
N ARG A 78 -21.62 -17.26 -16.70
CA ARG A 78 -22.41 -16.53 -15.70
C ARG A 78 -21.56 -15.60 -14.84
N ARG A 79 -20.39 -16.06 -14.39
CA ARG A 79 -19.47 -15.23 -13.60
C ARG A 79 -18.94 -14.03 -14.39
N ASN A 80 -18.71 -14.21 -15.70
CA ASN A 80 -18.20 -13.15 -16.57
C ASN A 80 -19.33 -12.24 -17.11
N ALA A 81 -20.56 -12.75 -17.20
CA ALA A 81 -21.74 -12.04 -17.70
C ALA A 81 -22.53 -11.34 -16.60
N ALA A 82 -22.47 -11.85 -15.36
CA ALA A 82 -22.88 -11.09 -14.20
C ALA A 82 -21.97 -9.87 -14.12
N PRO A 83 -22.53 -8.64 -14.01
CA PRO A 83 -21.75 -7.54 -13.47
C PRO A 83 -21.14 -8.05 -12.17
N TYR A 84 -19.83 -7.98 -12.06
CA TYR A 84 -19.22 -8.04 -10.74
C TYR A 84 -19.82 -6.86 -9.98
N GLU A 85 -20.83 -7.11 -9.14
CA GLU A 85 -21.05 -6.25 -7.98
C GLU A 85 -19.85 -6.54 -7.09
N PRO A 86 -18.88 -5.61 -6.96
CA PRO A 86 -17.92 -5.73 -5.90
C PRO A 86 -18.72 -5.92 -4.62
N CYS A 87 -18.36 -6.92 -3.82
CA CYS A 87 -18.69 -6.80 -2.41
C CYS A 87 -18.00 -5.51 -1.99
N ASP A 88 -18.77 -4.49 -1.61
CA ASP A 88 -18.26 -3.25 -1.05
C ASP A 88 -17.62 -3.55 0.32
N ASP A 89 -16.52 -4.29 0.32
CA ASP A 89 -15.55 -4.22 1.38
C ASP A 89 -15.00 -2.80 1.29
N ILE A 90 -15.54 -1.90 2.12
CA ILE A 90 -15.19 -0.46 2.27
C ILE A 90 -13.67 -0.19 2.16
N GLN A 91 -12.84 -1.19 2.46
CA GLN A 91 -11.38 -1.18 2.32
C GLN A 91 -10.89 -0.97 0.88
N ASP A 92 -11.52 -1.55 -0.14
CA ASP A 92 -11.07 -1.43 -1.53
C ASP A 92 -11.41 -0.06 -2.13
N GLU A 93 -12.57 0.52 -1.78
CA GLU A 93 -12.93 1.89 -2.13
C GLU A 93 -12.04 2.93 -1.45
N LEU A 94 -11.80 2.78 -0.13
CA LEU A 94 -10.89 3.66 0.60
C LEU A 94 -9.47 3.62 0.01
N THR A 95 -8.97 2.44 -0.35
CA THR A 95 -7.65 2.28 -0.96
C THR A 95 -7.60 2.92 -2.34
N THR A 96 -8.64 2.73 -3.16
CA THR A 96 -8.74 3.31 -4.50
C THR A 96 -8.84 4.84 -4.44
N ASN A 97 -9.64 5.37 -3.51
CA ASN A 97 -9.79 6.81 -3.32
C ASN A 97 -8.53 7.45 -2.73
N GLN A 98 -7.85 6.78 -1.79
CA GLN A 98 -6.53 7.22 -1.32
C GLN A 98 -5.51 7.25 -2.46
N ASN A 99 -5.46 6.23 -3.32
CA ASN A 99 -4.54 6.22 -4.46
C ASN A 99 -4.81 7.35 -5.45
N LYS A 100 -6.08 7.70 -5.70
CA LYS A 100 -6.45 8.86 -6.54
C LYS A 100 -5.99 10.18 -5.91
N VAL A 101 -6.26 10.39 -4.62
CA VAL A 101 -5.80 11.58 -3.89
C VAL A 101 -4.27 11.68 -3.91
N LEU A 102 -3.57 10.58 -3.69
CA LEU A 102 -2.10 10.53 -3.74
C LEU A 102 -1.55 10.85 -5.13
N ALA A 103 -2.22 10.42 -6.20
CA ALA A 103 -1.84 10.78 -7.57
C ALA A 103 -1.98 12.28 -7.81
N THR A 104 -3.11 12.88 -7.44
CA THR A 104 -3.32 14.33 -7.56
C THR A 104 -2.32 15.13 -6.71
N VAL A 105 -2.02 14.67 -5.49
CA VAL A 105 -1.01 15.31 -4.64
C VAL A 105 0.38 15.22 -5.28
N ARG A 106 0.73 14.09 -5.91
CA ARG A 106 2.00 13.97 -6.65
C ARG A 106 2.08 14.97 -7.79
N ASP A 107 1.04 15.10 -8.61
CA ASP A 107 1.01 16.06 -9.71
C ASP A 107 1.20 17.51 -9.22
N ILE A 108 0.60 17.85 -8.07
CA ILE A 108 0.76 19.17 -7.45
C ILE A 108 2.21 19.40 -6.97
N VAL A 109 2.83 18.39 -6.35
CA VAL A 109 4.23 18.46 -5.91
C VAL A 109 5.17 18.61 -7.11
N ASP A 110 4.94 17.87 -8.19
CA ASP A 110 5.75 17.96 -9.42
C ASP A 110 5.66 19.36 -10.05
N ILE A 111 4.47 19.99 -10.04
CA ILE A 111 4.28 21.38 -10.50
C ILE A 111 5.02 22.36 -9.57
N GLN A 112 4.95 22.18 -8.26
CA GLN A 112 5.66 23.02 -7.30
C GLN A 112 7.19 22.92 -7.47
N ASP A 113 7.70 21.73 -7.73
CA ASP A 113 9.12 21.48 -8.00
C ASP A 113 9.56 22.16 -9.30
N GLU A 114 8.75 22.08 -10.36
CA GLU A 114 9.01 22.77 -11.63
C GLU A 114 9.04 24.31 -11.46
N ILE A 115 8.08 24.88 -10.73
CA ILE A 115 8.06 26.33 -10.42
C ILE A 115 9.30 26.72 -9.61
N THR A 116 9.66 25.92 -8.62
CA THR A 116 10.83 26.16 -7.76
C THR A 116 12.13 26.09 -8.57
N SER A 117 12.25 25.15 -9.51
CA SER A 117 13.38 25.04 -10.45
C SER A 117 13.53 26.29 -11.33
N ARG A 118 12.42 26.82 -11.85
CA ARG A 118 12.43 28.05 -12.66
C ARG A 118 12.84 29.27 -11.85
N ILE A 119 12.28 29.43 -10.64
CA ILE A 119 12.63 30.53 -9.74
C ILE A 119 14.10 30.45 -9.34
N THR A 120 14.62 29.28 -8.97
CA THR A 120 16.02 29.10 -8.57
C THR A 120 16.98 29.40 -9.73
N THR A 121 16.61 29.00 -10.95
CA THR A 121 17.37 29.33 -12.16
C THR A 121 17.38 30.83 -12.42
N ALA A 122 16.22 31.49 -12.39
CA ALA A 122 16.11 32.93 -12.56
C ALA A 122 16.90 33.70 -11.49
N LYS A 123 16.78 33.31 -10.21
CA LYS A 123 17.57 33.89 -9.10
C LYS A 123 19.07 33.75 -9.34
N ARG A 124 19.55 32.59 -9.82
CA ARG A 124 20.97 32.38 -10.14
C ARG A 124 21.45 33.32 -11.24
N HIS A 125 20.66 33.54 -12.30
CA HIS A 125 20.99 34.49 -13.36
C HIS A 125 21.05 35.93 -12.83
N LEU A 126 20.10 36.33 -11.98
CA LEU A 126 20.10 37.65 -11.36
C LEU A 126 21.31 37.84 -10.44
N HIS A 127 21.63 36.88 -9.58
CA HIS A 127 22.82 36.94 -8.73
C HIS A 127 24.11 37.08 -9.54
N ARG A 128 24.24 36.35 -10.66
CA ARG A 128 25.34 36.48 -11.63
C ARG A 128 25.45 37.87 -12.22
N MET A 129 24.34 38.41 -12.72
CA MET A 129 24.31 39.75 -13.31
C MET A 129 24.69 40.81 -12.29
N LEU A 130 24.13 40.73 -11.08
CA LEU A 130 24.44 41.66 -9.99
C LEU A 130 25.91 41.55 -9.55
N ALA A 131 26.47 40.34 -9.48
CA ALA A 131 27.88 40.13 -9.17
C ALA A 131 28.79 40.83 -10.20
N VAL A 132 28.45 40.76 -11.49
CA VAL A 132 29.15 41.49 -12.56
C VAL A 132 29.00 43.01 -12.42
N ILE A 133 27.78 43.52 -12.20
CA ILE A 133 27.49 44.95 -12.07
C ILE A 133 28.25 45.57 -10.90
N TYR A 134 28.18 44.91 -9.73
CA TYR A 134 28.81 45.39 -8.51
C TYR A 134 30.29 44.97 -8.40
N LYS A 135 30.82 44.23 -9.38
CA LYS A 135 32.19 43.67 -9.38
C LYS A 135 32.51 42.91 -8.08
N THR A 136 31.55 42.16 -7.56
CA THR A 136 31.67 41.35 -6.34
C THR A 136 31.49 39.87 -6.64
N SER A 137 31.67 39.00 -5.65
CA SER A 137 31.39 37.57 -5.81
C SER A 137 29.89 37.28 -5.72
N GLU A 138 29.41 36.24 -6.42
CA GLU A 138 28.02 35.76 -6.31
C GLU A 138 27.64 35.44 -4.86
N ALA A 139 28.59 34.92 -4.06
CA ALA A 139 28.36 34.60 -2.65
C ALA A 139 28.02 35.85 -1.82
N THR A 140 28.69 36.97 -2.07
CA THR A 140 28.40 38.26 -1.42
C THR A 140 27.00 38.75 -1.81
N VAL A 141 26.63 38.66 -3.10
CA VAL A 141 25.30 39.08 -3.57
C VAL A 141 24.18 38.21 -2.99
N ILE A 142 24.38 36.89 -2.91
CA ILE A 142 23.41 35.94 -2.32
C ILE A 142 23.07 36.33 -0.88
N THR A 143 24.08 36.73 -0.09
CA THR A 143 23.87 37.16 1.32
C THR A 143 23.08 38.47 1.42
N TRP A 144 23.21 39.38 0.45
CA TRP A 144 22.41 40.61 0.43
C TRP A 144 20.96 40.35 0.04
N VAL A 145 20.73 39.46 -0.94
CA VAL A 145 19.40 39.22 -1.51
C VAL A 145 18.52 38.31 -0.65
N ASN A 146 19.10 37.31 0.02
CA ASN A 146 18.30 36.35 0.81
C ASN A 146 18.25 36.69 2.30
N GLY A 147 18.95 37.74 2.75
CA GLY A 147 19.08 38.09 4.16
C GLY A 147 20.04 37.16 4.93
N PRO A 148 20.42 37.53 6.16
CA PRO A 148 21.18 36.67 7.07
C PRO A 148 20.39 35.45 7.53
#